data_AF-A0A085ADJ9-F1
#
_entry.id   AF-A0A085ADJ9-F1
#
_cell.length_a   1.000
_cell.length_b   1.000
_cell.length_c   1.000
_cell.angle_alpha   90.00
_cell.angle_beta   90.00
_cell.angle_gamma   90.00
#
_symmetry.space_group_name_H-M   'P 1'
#
loop_
_entity.id
_entity.type
_entity.pdbx_description
1 polymer ?
#
loop_
_entity_poly.entity_id
_entity_poly.type
_entity_poly.pdbx_seq_one_letter_code
_entity_poly.pdbx_strand_id
1 'polypeptide(L)'
;MSWESFIEKHVRESLIKQGFTVAVAQGGAFQAVDMYKRMSQASRKGRIFDDVLRHAKLWAEKQQLPADRFEKRKVKRNAQPGLF
;
A
#
# COMPACT_ATOMS: atom_id res chain seq x y z
N MET A 1 -20.29 -7.53 12.51
CA MET A 1 -19.15 -7.43 11.59
C MET A 1 -18.56 -6.04 11.75
N SER A 2 -17.30 -5.91 12.16
CA SER A 2 -16.66 -4.59 12.32
C SER A 2 -16.11 -4.11 10.97
N TRP A 3 -15.94 -2.80 10.83
CA TRP A 3 -15.36 -2.21 9.62
C TRP A 3 -13.89 -2.63 9.40
N GLU A 4 -13.18 -2.94 10.47
CA GLU A 4 -11.81 -3.46 10.41
C GLU A 4 -11.76 -4.81 9.70
N SER A 5 -12.65 -5.74 10.08
CA SER A 5 -12.73 -7.06 9.43
C SER A 5 -13.16 -6.95 7.97
N PHE A 6 -14.00 -5.95 7.63
CA PHE A 6 -14.35 -5.66 6.25
C PHE A 6 -13.13 -5.22 5.44
N ILE A 7 -12.38 -4.22 5.94
CA ILE A 7 -11.16 -3.72 5.30
C ILE A 7 -10.15 -4.85 5.13
N GLU A 8 -9.87 -5.60 6.20
CA GLU A 8 -8.87 -6.66 6.18
C GLU A 8 -9.16 -7.68 5.09
N LYS A 9 -10.39 -8.22 5.07
CA LYS A 9 -10.81 -9.24 4.10
C LYS A 9 -10.76 -8.71 2.66
N HIS A 10 -11.35 -7.53 2.41
CA HIS A 10 -11.49 -7.00 1.05
C HIS A 10 -10.16 -6.51 0.47
N VAL A 11 -9.28 -5.93 1.30
CA VAL A 11 -7.93 -5.53 0.87
C VAL A 11 -7.07 -6.77 0.59
N ARG A 12 -7.12 -7.79 1.45
CA ARG A 12 -6.41 -9.06 1.20
C ARG A 12 -6.85 -9.69 -0.12
N GLU A 13 -8.15 -9.86 -0.34
CA GLU A 13 -8.68 -10.42 -1.58
C GLU A 13 -8.29 -9.58 -2.81
N SER A 14 -8.32 -8.25 -2.68
CA SER A 14 -7.92 -7.34 -3.76
C SER A 14 -6.44 -7.43 -4.11
N LEU A 15 -5.56 -7.63 -3.12
CA LEU A 15 -4.12 -7.81 -3.36
C LEU A 15 -3.81 -9.19 -3.95
N ILE A 16 -4.50 -10.25 -3.50
CA ILE A 16 -4.36 -11.59 -4.10
C ILE A 16 -4.80 -11.56 -5.58
N LYS A 17 -5.92 -10.91 -5.90
CA LYS A 17 -6.39 -10.72 -7.28
C LYS A 17 -5.38 -9.97 -8.16
N GLN A 18 -4.56 -9.10 -7.56
CA GLN A 18 -3.49 -8.37 -8.25
C GLN A 18 -2.19 -9.18 -8.41
N GLY A 19 -2.14 -10.42 -7.92
CA GLY A 19 -0.98 -11.31 -8.05
C GLY A 19 0.05 -11.20 -6.91
N PHE A 20 -0.25 -10.50 -5.82
CA PHE A 20 0.59 -10.54 -4.63
C PHE A 20 0.48 -11.89 -3.92
N THR A 21 1.56 -12.36 -3.32
CA THR A 21 1.54 -13.59 -2.51
C THR A 21 0.63 -13.41 -1.30
N VAL A 22 0.08 -14.51 -0.77
CA VAL A 22 -0.83 -14.46 0.38
C VAL A 22 -0.19 -13.78 1.60
N ALA A 23 1.10 -13.99 1.82
CA ALA A 23 1.85 -13.35 2.90
C ALA A 23 1.93 -11.82 2.73
N VAL A 24 2.23 -11.34 1.52
CA VAL A 24 2.28 -9.91 1.21
C VAL A 24 0.87 -9.30 1.25
N ALA A 25 -0.13 -10.01 0.76
CA ALA A 25 -1.52 -9.57 0.83
C ALA A 25 -2.04 -9.43 2.27
N GLN A 26 -1.69 -10.38 3.15
CA GLN A 26 -2.02 -10.33 4.57
C GLN A 26 -1.32 -9.16 5.27
N GLY A 27 -0.03 -8.94 5.00
CA GLY A 27 0.70 -7.79 5.52
C GLY A 27 0.11 -6.45 5.04
N GLY A 28 -0.27 -6.36 3.77
CA GLY A 28 -0.93 -5.17 3.21
C GLY A 28 -2.30 -4.91 3.85
N ALA A 29 -3.07 -5.96 4.14
CA ALA A 29 -4.34 -5.85 4.85
C ALA A 29 -4.18 -5.29 6.28
N PHE A 30 -3.16 -5.72 7.02
CA PHE A 30 -2.86 -5.15 8.34
C PHE A 30 -2.48 -3.67 8.27
N GLN A 31 -1.71 -3.27 7.25
CA GLN A 31 -1.36 -1.86 7.03
C GLN A 31 -2.60 -1.01 6.68
N ALA A 32 -3.54 -1.57 5.90
CA ALA A 32 -4.81 -0.90 5.64
C ALA A 32 -5.64 -0.67 6.90
N VAL A 33 -5.75 -1.69 7.77
CA VAL A 33 -6.47 -1.59 9.05
C VAL A 33 -5.78 -0.58 9.99
N ASP A 34 -4.44 -0.64 10.09
CA ASP A 34 -3.67 0.29 10.91
C ASP A 34 -3.78 1.74 10.43
N MET A 35 -3.81 1.95 9.11
CA MET A 35 -4.09 3.28 8.57
C MET A 35 -5.52 3.72 8.88
N TYR A 36 -6.52 2.85 8.72
CA TYR A 36 -7.91 3.14 9.05
C TYR A 36 -8.08 3.55 10.52
N LYS A 37 -7.44 2.83 11.45
CA LYS A 37 -7.48 3.13 12.89
C LYS A 37 -6.93 4.51 13.24
N ARG A 38 -5.89 4.94 12.52
CA ARG A 38 -5.22 6.24 12.73
C ARG A 38 -5.85 7.37 11.92
N MET A 39 -6.80 7.06 11.04
CA MET A 39 -7.41 8.01 10.13
C MET A 39 -8.59 8.70 10.80
N SER A 40 -8.52 10.03 10.94
CA SER A 40 -9.63 10.83 11.46
C SER A 40 -10.73 11.08 10.42
N GLN A 41 -10.37 11.14 9.12
CA GLN A 41 -11.31 11.30 8.02
C GLN A 41 -10.71 10.77 6.71
N ALA A 42 -11.58 10.26 5.82
CA ALA A 42 -11.20 9.90 4.45
C ALA A 42 -10.75 11.13 3.64
N SER A 43 -9.92 10.92 2.61
CA SER A 43 -9.43 11.99 1.73
C SER A 43 -10.57 12.74 1.01
N ARG A 44 -11.65 12.01 0.70
CA ARG A 44 -12.91 12.55 0.16
C ARG A 44 -14.10 11.73 0.69
N LYS A 45 -15.29 12.33 0.68
CA LYS A 45 -16.53 11.65 1.08
C LYS A 45 -16.68 10.31 0.36
N GLY A 46 -16.77 9.22 1.13
CA GLY A 46 -16.96 7.87 0.61
C GLY A 46 -15.73 7.17 0.04
N ARG A 47 -14.52 7.75 0.12
CA ARG A 47 -13.29 7.19 -0.49
C ARG A 47 -12.36 6.47 0.48
N ILE A 48 -12.83 6.18 1.70
CA ILE A 48 -11.98 5.58 2.74
C ILE A 48 -11.39 4.23 2.33
N PHE A 49 -12.17 3.41 1.59
CA PHE A 49 -11.71 2.12 1.10
C PHE A 49 -10.60 2.27 0.06
N ASP A 50 -10.75 3.22 -0.87
CA ASP A 50 -9.74 3.49 -1.88
C ASP A 50 -8.44 4.01 -1.26
N ASP A 51 -8.54 4.84 -0.22
CA ASP A 51 -7.38 5.34 0.51
C ASP A 51 -6.60 4.18 1.15
N VAL A 52 -7.30 3.28 1.86
CA VAL A 52 -6.66 2.12 2.51
C VAL A 52 -6.14 1.09 1.53
N LEU A 53 -6.84 0.86 0.41
CA LEU A 53 -6.38 -0.04 -0.64
C LEU A 53 -5.12 0.51 -1.33
N ARG A 54 -5.09 1.82 -1.61
CA ARG A 54 -3.90 2.50 -2.17
C ARG A 54 -2.71 2.37 -1.23
N HIS A 55 -2.90 2.59 0.07
CA HIS A 55 -1.84 2.46 1.06
C HIS A 55 -1.29 1.04 1.13
N ALA A 56 -2.18 0.05 1.20
CA ALA A 56 -1.82 -1.37 1.23
C ALA A 56 -1.06 -1.80 -0.03
N LYS A 57 -1.48 -1.32 -1.21
CA LYS A 57 -0.79 -1.60 -2.48
C LYS A 57 0.63 -1.03 -2.50
N LEU A 58 0.79 0.24 -2.12
CA LEU A 58 2.12 0.87 -2.03
C LEU A 58 3.04 0.15 -1.03
N TRP A 59 2.48 -0.43 0.03
CA TRP A 59 3.23 -1.26 0.95
C TRP A 59 3.60 -2.60 0.32
N ALA A 60 2.64 -3.29 -0.30
CA ALA A 60 2.84 -4.60 -0.94
C ALA A 60 3.89 -4.56 -2.06
N GLU A 61 3.86 -3.52 -2.90
CA GLU A 61 4.85 -3.27 -3.94
C GLU A 61 6.27 -3.14 -3.36
N LYS A 62 6.41 -2.53 -2.17
CA LYS A 62 7.73 -2.42 -1.50
C LYS A 62 8.23 -3.76 -0.97
N GLN A 63 7.34 -4.68 -0.59
CA GLN A 63 7.72 -6.00 -0.07
C GLN A 63 8.20 -6.96 -1.15
N GLN A 64 7.74 -6.82 -2.40
CA GLN A 64 8.30 -7.56 -3.53
C GLN A 64 9.72 -7.09 -3.94
N LEU A 65 10.21 -5.97 -3.38
CA LEU A 65 11.53 -5.42 -3.70
C LEU A 65 12.58 -5.71 -2.60
N PRO A 66 13.15 -6.94 -2.54
CA PRO A 66 14.48 -7.14 -1.97
C PRO A 66 15.47 -7.90 -2.87
N ALA A 67 15.30 -7.91 -4.19
CA ALA A 67 16.34 -8.39 -5.14
C ALA A 67 16.51 -7.48 -6.38
N ASP A 68 15.41 -7.10 -7.06
CA ASP A 68 15.48 -6.38 -8.35
C ASP A 68 15.87 -4.88 -8.28
N ARG A 69 15.88 -4.27 -7.08
CA ARG A 69 16.07 -2.81 -6.94
C ARG A 69 17.50 -2.35 -6.69
N PHE A 70 18.42 -3.24 -6.34
CA PHE A 70 19.83 -2.86 -6.29
C PHE A 70 20.33 -2.44 -7.67
N GLU A 71 19.76 -2.98 -8.75
CA GLU A 71 20.11 -2.58 -10.12
C GLU A 71 19.41 -1.30 -10.55
N LYS A 72 18.09 -1.17 -10.33
CA LYS A 72 17.32 -0.05 -10.91
C LYS A 72 17.41 1.28 -10.15
N ARG A 73 17.76 1.27 -8.85
CA ARG A 73 17.81 2.51 -8.05
C ARG A 73 19.10 3.32 -8.24
N LYS A 74 20.13 2.75 -8.88
CA LYS A 74 21.35 3.48 -9.25
C LYS A 74 21.16 4.46 -10.42
N VAL A 75 20.08 4.35 -11.21
CA VAL A 75 20.00 5.06 -12.51
C VAL A 75 19.24 6.40 -12.48
N LYS A 76 18.49 6.74 -11.40
CA LYS A 76 17.69 7.99 -11.37
C LYS A 76 17.88 8.86 -10.12
N ARG A 77 19.12 9.05 -9.66
CA ARG A 77 19.50 10.21 -8.82
C ARG A 77 20.47 11.08 -9.61
N ASN A 78 19.98 11.84 -10.58
CA ASN A 78 20.65 13.04 -11.06
C ASN A 78 19.61 13.97 -11.70
N ALA A 79 19.85 15.28 -11.54
CA ALA A 79 19.04 16.41 -11.97
C ALA A 79 17.95 16.89 -10.97
N GLN A 80 18.41 17.43 -9.83
CA GLN A 80 17.81 18.68 -9.33
C GLN A 80 18.73 19.80 -9.83
N PRO A 81 18.32 20.68 -10.77
CA PRO A 81 19.05 21.91 -11.00
C PRO A 81 18.82 22.83 -9.80
N GLY A 82 19.90 23.14 -9.09
CA GLY A 82 19.90 24.12 -8.01
C GLY A 82 19.49 25.49 -8.54
N LEU A 83 18.63 26.17 -7.77
CA LEU A 83 18.27 27.56 -8.01
C LEU A 83 19.34 28.43 -7.32
N PHE A 84 20.25 28.99 -8.11
CA PHE A 84 21.07 30.15 -7.79
C PHE A 84 20.68 31.27 -8.75
#